data_AF-A0A9Q1AMQ7-F1
#
_entry.id   AF-A0A9Q1AMQ7-F1
#
_cell.length_a   1.000
_cell.length_b   1.000
_cell.length_c   1.000
_cell.angle_alpha   90.00
_cell.angle_beta   90.00
_cell.angle_gamma   90.00
#
_symmetry.space_group_name_H-M   'P 1'
#
loop_
_entity.id
_entity.type
_entity.pdbx_description
1 polymer ?
#
loop_
_entity_poly.entity_id
_entity_poly.type
_entity_poly.pdbx_seq_one_letter_code
_entity_poly.pdbx_strand_id
1 'polypeptide(L)'
;MVTDTRSISIEDRNTLLVVTTLIVAVTFQAALNPPGGVWQDDKYDLKENCTDVPWSTANKCTVIARAGTGVLHSRAKIRYDTFIFVNTMAFSAATIGAVQPQTPKTWAIILGALFAPYIFRLFADIKSRCK
;
A
#
# COMPACT_ATOMS: atom_id res chain seq x y z
N MET A 1 22.75 15.74 38.68
CA MET A 1 22.96 14.70 37.66
C MET A 1 22.07 15.06 36.48
N VAL A 2 22.64 15.69 35.46
CA VAL A 2 21.95 15.91 34.19
C VAL A 2 22.08 14.58 33.44
N THR A 3 20.97 13.87 33.26
CA THR A 3 20.92 12.75 32.32
C THR A 3 21.16 13.32 30.93
N ASP A 4 22.37 13.15 30.41
CA ASP A 4 22.73 13.59 29.07
C ASP A 4 22.04 12.68 28.05
N THR A 5 20.83 13.07 27.67
CA THR A 5 20.02 12.43 26.63
C THR A 5 20.57 12.72 25.21
N ARG A 6 21.77 13.31 25.06
CA ARG A 6 22.24 13.90 23.80
C ARG A 6 23.17 13.01 22.97
N SER A 7 23.44 11.77 23.37
CA SER A 7 24.20 10.83 22.53
C SER A 7 23.46 9.52 22.34
N ILE A 8 22.47 9.52 21.43
CA ILE A 8 22.25 8.30 20.64
C ILE A 8 23.63 7.95 20.06
N SER A 9 24.17 6.78 20.39
CA SER A 9 25.52 6.38 19.98
C SER A 9 25.66 6.53 18.47
N ILE A 10 26.84 6.91 17.99
CA ILE A 10 27.10 7.00 16.54
C ILE A 10 26.89 5.62 15.90
N GLU A 11 27.24 4.53 16.60
CA GLU A 11 26.90 3.16 16.20
C GLU A 11 25.39 2.97 16.02
N ASP A 12 24.56 3.42 16.98
CA ASP A 12 23.10 3.26 16.93
C ASP A 12 22.49 4.05 15.77
N ARG A 13 23.03 5.24 15.47
CA ARG A 13 22.60 6.04 14.31
C ARG A 13 23.00 5.40 12.99
N ASN A 14 24.22 4.87 12.90
CA ASN A 14 24.71 4.23 11.69
C ASN A 14 23.92 2.95 11.39
N THR A 15 23.67 2.13 12.41
CA THR A 15 22.83 0.93 12.28
C THR A 15 21.39 1.27 11.92
N LEU A 16 20.78 2.27 12.57
CA LEU A 16 19.43 2.74 12.23
C LEU A 16 19.34 3.26 10.79
N LEU A 17 20.35 3.98 10.31
CA LEU A 17 20.40 4.47 8.93
C LEU A 17 20.40 3.29 7.95
N VAL A 18 21.28 2.30 8.16
CA VAL A 18 21.33 1.09 7.31
C VAL A 18 20.00 0.34 7.31
N VAL A 19 19.42 0.09 8.49
CA VAL A 19 18.11 -0.57 8.62
C VAL A 19 17.02 0.23 7.92
N THR A 20 17.03 1.56 8.06
CA THR A 20 16.08 2.45 7.40
C THR A 20 16.17 2.32 5.88
N THR A 21 17.37 2.44 5.31
CA THR A 21 17.54 2.34 3.85
C THR A 21 17.13 0.97 3.33
N LEU A 22 17.39 -0.10 4.11
CA LEU A 22 16.95 -1.45 3.78
C LEU A 22 15.42 -1.55 3.75
N ILE A 23 14.73 -1.05 4.79
CA ILE A 23 13.26 -1.05 4.85
C ILE A 23 12.67 -0.26 3.68
N VAL A 24 13.20 0.94 3.41
CA VAL A 24 12.80 1.77 2.27
C VAL A 24 12.98 1.02 0.95
N ALA A 25 14.12 0.35 0.76
CA ALA A 25 14.39 -0.40 -0.47
C ALA A 25 13.43 -1.59 -0.65
N VAL A 26 13.26 -2.44 0.38
CA VAL A 26 12.39 -3.63 0.25
C VAL A 26 10.92 -3.24 0.05
N THR A 27 10.45 -2.19 0.72
CA THR A 27 9.07 -1.70 0.57
C THR A 27 8.84 -1.02 -0.78
N PHE A 28 9.85 -0.32 -1.32
CA PHE A 28 9.80 0.24 -2.68
C PHE A 28 9.73 -0.86 -3.75
N GLN A 29 10.58 -1.88 -3.64
CA GLN A 29 10.55 -3.02 -4.57
C GLN A 29 9.22 -3.78 -4.50
N ALA A 30 8.69 -3.98 -3.30
CA ALA A 30 7.39 -4.59 -3.07
C ALA A 30 6.22 -3.79 -3.65
N ALA A 31 6.32 -2.45 -3.68
CA ALA A 31 5.29 -1.58 -4.25
C ALA A 31 5.30 -1.58 -5.78
N LEU A 32 6.48 -1.61 -6.41
CA LEU A 32 6.61 -1.68 -7.88
C LEU A 32 6.18 -3.03 -8.43
N ASN A 33 6.52 -4.10 -7.71
CA ASN A 33 6.20 -5.47 -8.09
C ASN A 33 5.34 -6.11 -6.99
N PRO A 34 4.05 -5.75 -6.92
CA PRO A 34 3.17 -6.34 -5.93
C PRO A 34 3.08 -7.85 -6.16
N PRO A 35 2.85 -8.66 -5.10
CA PRO A 35 2.78 -10.11 -5.21
C PRO A 35 1.73 -10.53 -6.24
N GLY A 36 2.14 -11.39 -7.18
CA GLY A 36 1.33 -11.77 -8.35
C GLY A 36 1.53 -10.87 -9.58
N GLY A 37 2.29 -9.79 -9.46
CA GLY A 37 2.58 -8.83 -10.52
C GLY A 37 1.45 -7.84 -10.76
N VAL A 38 1.58 -7.09 -11.85
CA VAL A 38 0.53 -6.19 -12.37
C VAL A 38 0.03 -6.72 -13.71
N TRP A 39 -1.24 -6.50 -13.98
CA TRP A 39 -1.80 -6.80 -15.28
C TRP A 39 -1.18 -5.88 -16.34
N GLN A 40 -0.66 -6.47 -17.42
CA GLN A 40 -0.08 -5.73 -18.54
C GLN A 40 -1.15 -5.24 -19.51
N ASP A 41 -2.22 -6.02 -19.66
CA ASP A 41 -3.36 -5.72 -20.52
C ASP A 41 -4.67 -5.80 -19.75
N ASP A 42 -5.69 -5.12 -20.28
CA ASP A 42 -7.07 -5.25 -19.79
C ASP A 42 -7.58 -6.68 -20.04
N LYS A 43 -8.20 -7.28 -19.02
CA LYS A 43 -8.88 -8.58 -19.13
C LYS A 43 -10.37 -8.43 -18.97
N TYR A 44 -11.09 -9.09 -19.86
CA TYR A 44 -12.55 -9.09 -19.93
C TYR A 44 -13.06 -10.48 -19.55
N ASP A 45 -14.13 -10.55 -18.75
CA ASP A 45 -14.88 -11.79 -18.57
C ASP A 45 -15.71 -12.01 -19.83
N LEU A 46 -15.25 -12.94 -20.66
CA LEU A 46 -15.93 -13.30 -21.88
C LEU A 46 -17.06 -14.27 -21.53
N LYS A 47 -18.23 -13.75 -21.13
CA LYS A 47 -19.45 -14.58 -21.17
C LYS A 47 -19.82 -14.98 -22.61
N GLU A 48 -19.35 -14.20 -23.60
CA GLU A 48 -19.33 -14.48 -25.04
C GLU A 48 -18.04 -13.88 -25.66
N ASN A 49 -17.67 -14.27 -26.89
CA ASN A 49 -16.46 -13.77 -27.56
C ASN A 49 -16.59 -12.26 -27.88
N CYS A 50 -15.98 -11.40 -27.04
CA CYS A 50 -16.12 -9.94 -27.09
C CYS A 50 -15.34 -9.28 -28.26
N THR A 51 -14.82 -10.04 -29.21
CA THR A 51 -14.14 -9.51 -30.40
C THR A 51 -15.10 -8.85 -31.38
N ASP A 52 -16.39 -9.21 -31.35
CA ASP A 52 -17.36 -8.82 -32.39
C ASP A 52 -18.68 -8.27 -31.81
N VAL A 53 -18.72 -7.89 -30.52
CA VAL A 53 -19.97 -7.38 -29.91
C VAL A 53 -20.25 -5.93 -30.37
N PRO A 54 -21.45 -5.64 -30.92
CA PRO A 54 -21.87 -4.27 -31.20
C PRO A 54 -21.82 -3.43 -29.91
N TRP A 55 -21.47 -2.15 -30.00
CA TRP A 55 -21.38 -1.21 -28.85
C TRP A 55 -22.65 -1.20 -27.98
N SER A 56 -23.81 -1.56 -28.55
CA SER A 56 -25.10 -1.71 -27.85
C SER A 56 -25.15 -2.89 -26.87
N THR A 57 -24.24 -3.86 -26.96
CA THR A 57 -24.18 -5.08 -26.12
C THR A 57 -22.89 -5.16 -25.30
N ALA A 58 -22.00 -4.16 -25.38
CA ALA A 58 -20.76 -4.04 -24.61
C ALA A 58 -20.99 -4.12 -23.08
N ASN A 59 -22.22 -3.87 -22.64
CA ASN A 59 -22.68 -4.03 -21.26
C ASN A 59 -22.56 -5.48 -20.74
N LYS A 60 -22.38 -6.47 -21.61
CA LYS A 60 -22.14 -7.89 -21.25
C LYS A 60 -20.66 -8.24 -21.06
N CYS A 61 -19.72 -7.40 -21.52
CA CYS A 61 -18.29 -7.61 -21.35
C CYS A 61 -17.83 -6.84 -20.10
N THR A 62 -17.68 -7.56 -18.98
CA THR A 62 -17.23 -6.95 -17.73
C THR A 62 -15.71 -6.98 -17.64
N VAL A 63 -15.09 -5.84 -17.32
CA VAL A 63 -13.66 -5.77 -17.10
C VAL A 63 -13.36 -6.42 -15.74
N ILE A 64 -12.63 -7.54 -15.74
CA ILE A 64 -12.22 -8.26 -14.52
C ILE A 64 -10.84 -7.84 -14.02
N ALA A 65 -10.02 -7.29 -14.91
CA ALA A 65 -8.75 -6.70 -14.56
C ALA A 65 -8.40 -5.57 -15.52
N ARG A 66 -7.83 -4.49 -14.99
CA ARG A 66 -7.34 -3.37 -15.81
C ARG A 66 -5.82 -3.38 -15.84
N ALA A 67 -5.23 -3.00 -16.96
CA ALA A 67 -3.81 -2.76 -17.07
C ALA A 67 -3.33 -1.81 -15.96
N GLY A 68 -2.19 -2.12 -15.35
CA GLY A 68 -1.62 -1.37 -14.23
C GLY A 68 -2.24 -1.66 -12.86
N THR A 69 -3.27 -2.51 -12.77
CA THR A 69 -3.77 -3.00 -11.47
C THR A 69 -3.00 -4.24 -11.01
N GLY A 70 -2.72 -4.34 -9.71
CA GLY A 70 -2.07 -5.53 -9.15
C GLY A 70 -2.92 -6.78 -9.31
N VAL A 71 -2.33 -7.90 -9.74
CA VAL A 71 -3.04 -9.16 -9.94
C VAL A 71 -3.70 -9.66 -8.64
N LEU A 72 -3.02 -9.44 -7.50
CA LEU A 72 -3.59 -9.74 -6.19
C LEU A 72 -4.82 -8.88 -5.85
N HIS A 73 -4.92 -7.65 -6.37
CA HIS A 73 -6.11 -6.81 -6.19
C HIS A 73 -7.35 -7.46 -6.80
N SER A 74 -7.21 -8.02 -8.02
CA SER A 74 -8.29 -8.73 -8.71
C SER A 74 -8.72 -10.03 -8.01
N ARG A 75 -7.79 -10.74 -7.36
CA ARG A 75 -8.07 -12.03 -6.70
C ARG A 75 -8.49 -11.91 -5.25
N ALA A 76 -7.92 -10.96 -4.51
CA ALA A 76 -8.16 -10.77 -3.09
C ALA A 76 -7.87 -9.33 -2.67
N LYS A 77 -8.83 -8.45 -2.96
CA LYS A 77 -8.80 -7.03 -2.62
C LYS A 77 -8.35 -6.75 -1.19
N ILE A 78 -8.89 -7.46 -0.20
CA ILE A 78 -8.53 -7.26 1.22
C ILE A 78 -7.04 -7.52 1.46
N ARG A 79 -6.49 -8.63 0.93
CA ARG A 79 -5.07 -8.98 1.11
C ARG A 79 -4.15 -7.98 0.42
N TYR A 80 -4.52 -7.55 -0.79
CA TYR A 80 -3.78 -6.53 -1.51
C TYR A 80 -3.77 -5.20 -0.76
N ASP A 81 -4.93 -4.74 -0.30
CA ASP A 81 -5.07 -3.47 0.41
C ASP A 81 -4.26 -3.50 1.73
N THR A 82 -4.30 -4.60 2.49
CA THR A 82 -3.47 -4.78 3.70
C THR A 82 -1.98 -4.79 3.36
N PHE A 83 -1.55 -5.51 2.32
CA PHE A 83 -0.15 -5.58 1.91
C PHE A 83 0.41 -4.20 1.54
N ILE A 84 -0.30 -3.45 0.70
CA ILE A 84 0.12 -2.10 0.32
C ILE A 84 0.14 -1.19 1.54
N PHE A 85 -0.86 -1.29 2.41
CA PHE A 85 -0.94 -0.50 3.64
C PHE A 85 0.28 -0.69 4.55
N VAL A 86 0.63 -1.93 4.89
CA VAL A 86 1.78 -2.19 5.77
C VAL A 86 3.10 -1.76 5.12
N ASN A 87 3.22 -1.88 3.80
CA ASN A 87 4.40 -1.41 3.07
C ASN A 87 4.52 0.12 3.08
N THR A 88 3.42 0.86 2.83
CA THR A 88 3.43 2.33 2.91
C THR A 88 3.72 2.82 4.33
N MET A 89 3.15 2.15 5.34
CA MET A 89 3.42 2.47 6.73
C MET A 89 4.89 2.26 7.07
N ALA A 90 5.47 1.12 6.69
CA ALA A 90 6.89 0.84 6.90
C ALA A 90 7.80 1.84 6.15
N PHE A 91 7.48 2.19 4.90
CA PHE A 91 8.23 3.17 4.12
C PHE A 91 8.20 4.57 4.78
N SER A 92 7.01 5.03 5.19
CA SER A 92 6.84 6.34 5.86
C SER A 92 7.55 6.38 7.22
N ALA A 93 7.40 5.33 8.03
CA ALA A 93 8.06 5.22 9.32
C ALA A 93 9.58 5.19 9.18
N ALA A 94 10.11 4.46 8.19
CA ALA A 94 11.54 4.39 7.90
C ALA A 94 12.07 5.77 7.47
N THR A 95 11.47 6.40 6.46
CA THR A 95 11.93 7.72 5.96
C THR A 95 11.82 8.83 7.01
N ILE A 96 10.72 8.93 7.75
CA ILE A 96 10.55 9.93 8.82
C ILE A 96 11.50 9.63 9.99
N GLY A 97 11.65 8.35 10.35
CA GLY A 97 12.51 7.90 11.44
C GLY A 97 13.99 8.19 11.21
N ALA A 98 14.44 8.33 9.97
CA ALA A 98 15.79 8.79 9.65
C ALA A 98 15.98 10.30 9.73
N VAL A 99 14.93 11.10 9.50
CA VAL A 99 15.03 12.56 9.38
C VAL A 99 14.64 13.28 10.67
N GLN A 100 13.73 12.73 11.46
CA GLN A 100 13.16 13.40 12.63
C GLN A 100 13.44 12.64 13.94
N PRO A 101 13.59 13.36 15.07
CA PRO A 101 13.69 12.74 16.38
C PRO A 101 12.44 11.88 16.65
N GLN A 102 12.68 10.62 17.02
CA GLN A 102 11.69 9.60 17.33
C GLN A 102 10.90 9.97 18.60
N THR A 103 9.93 10.88 18.48
CA THR A 103 9.05 11.25 19.60
C THR A 103 7.75 10.43 19.54
N PRO A 104 7.15 10.07 20.69
CA PRO A 104 5.90 9.30 20.73
C PRO A 104 4.72 10.02 20.04
N LYS A 105 4.77 11.35 19.97
CA LYS A 105 3.77 12.16 19.27
C LYS A 105 3.85 12.01 17.74
N THR A 106 5.06 11.85 17.19
CA THR A 106 5.28 11.62 15.75
C THR A 106 4.63 10.31 15.31
N TRP A 107 4.80 9.24 16.07
CA TRP A 107 4.16 7.94 15.79
C TRP A 107 2.63 8.01 15.82
N ALA A 108 2.06 8.74 16.78
CA ALA A 108 0.60 8.93 16.84
C ALA A 108 0.04 9.66 15.61
N ILE A 109 0.75 10.66 15.09
CA ILE A 109 0.36 11.39 13.87
C ILE A 109 0.48 10.49 12.62
N ILE A 110 1.57 9.73 12.49
CA ILE A 110 1.78 8.80 11.37
C ILE A 110 0.67 7.73 11.34
N LEU A 111 0.38 7.12 12.50
CA LEU A 111 -0.70 6.13 12.60
C LEU A 111 -2.05 6.78 12.25
N GLY A 112 -2.38 7.95 12.81
CA GLY A 112 -3.63 8.63 12.49
C GLY A 112 -3.80 8.95 10.99
N ALA A 113 -2.77 9.51 10.36
CA ALA A 113 -2.81 9.92 8.96
C ALA A 113 -2.94 8.74 7.98
N LEU A 114 -2.31 7.61 8.29
CA LEU A 114 -2.36 6.41 7.44
C LEU A 114 -3.64 5.61 7.63
N PHE A 115 -4.18 5.54 8.85
CA PHE A 115 -5.42 4.82 9.13
C PHE A 115 -6.67 5.59 8.66
N ALA A 116 -6.67 6.93 8.65
CA ALA A 116 -7.83 7.74 8.25
C ALA A 116 -8.41 7.41 6.86
N PRO A 117 -7.64 7.39 5.75
CA PRO A 117 -8.17 7.05 4.44
C PRO A 117 -8.61 5.58 4.34
N TYR A 118 -8.02 4.68 5.13
CA TYR A 118 -8.37 3.26 5.16
C TYR A 118 -9.67 3.02 5.94
N ILE A 119 -9.83 3.63 7.12
CA ILE A 119 -11.07 3.59 7.89
C ILE A 119 -12.20 4.18 7.05
N PHE A 120 -11.98 5.31 6.39
CA PHE A 120 -12.97 5.89 5.49
C PHE A 120 -13.38 4.93 4.36
N ARG A 121 -12.42 4.30 3.67
CA ARG A 121 -12.71 3.32 2.61
C ARG A 121 -13.39 2.06 3.14
N LEU A 122 -12.99 1.56 4.32
CA LEU A 122 -13.59 0.41 4.98
C LEU A 122 -15.05 0.69 5.35
N PHE A 123 -15.31 1.85 5.96
CA PHE A 123 -16.67 2.30 6.27
C PHE A 123 -17.52 2.47 5.00
N ALA A 124 -16.92 2.98 3.92
CA ALA A 124 -17.61 3.10 2.63
C ALA A 124 -17.95 1.72 2.02
N ASP A 125 -17.04 0.74 2.08
CA ASP A 125 -17.27 -0.63 1.63
C ASP A 125 -18.30 -1.38 2.50
N ILE A 126 -18.30 -1.15 3.82
CA ILE A 126 -19.32 -1.73 4.72
C ILE A 126 -20.69 -1.12 4.42
N LYS A 127 -20.76 0.21 4.24
CA LYS A 127 -22.01 0.90 3.91
C LYS A 127 -22.56 0.49 2.55
N SER A 128 -21.72 0.19 1.56
CA SER A 128 -22.14 -0.28 0.25
C SER A 128 -22.66 -1.72 0.26
N ARG A 129 -22.22 -2.55 1.22
CA ARG A 129 -22.68 -3.93 1.44
C ARG A 129 -24.00 -4.03 2.23
N CYS A 130 -24.36 -2.98 2.99
CA CYS A 130 -25.57 -2.93 3.82
C CYS A 130 -26.76 -2.23 3.13
N LYS A 131 -26.70 -2.02 1.82
CA LYS A 131 -27.79 -1.47 1.00
C LYS A 131 -28.16 -2.49 -0.08
#